data_AF-A0A935VX91-F1
#
_entry.id   AF-A0A935VX91-F1
#
_cell.length_a   1.000
_cell.length_b   1.000
_cell.length_c   1.000
_cell.angle_alpha   90.00
_cell.angle_beta   90.00
_cell.angle_gamma   90.00
#
_symmetry.space_group_name_H-M   'P 1'
#
loop_
_entity.id
_entity.type
_entity.pdbx_description
1 polymer ?
#
loop_
_entity_poly.entity_id
_entity_poly.type
_entity_poly.pdbx_seq_one_letter_code
_entity_poly.pdbx_strand_id
1 'polypeptide(L)'
;MENIDPIYEIKTRAIDPWERLNLALTEQRALEASKSDEAREAGRLAAAIRGLAEDFGLDARDLAKSSADWTFLSAVADASKVRLLTSAARRTTLEASAHFEAGDNAHYRFINNRIMIVHPTAGNVEFLAAAAGAILLLISRLGLAIDWTPKILEGPAEFRPMVQLDAGPDPNRVLEMLQVRFYKRNADGELATFQPGDWQLDLTTAGIVSADVSDERRKD
;
A
#
# COMPACT_ATOMS: atom_id res chain seq x y z
N MET A 1 18.09 -1.55 -32.54
CA MET A 1 17.67 -1.04 -31.22
C MET A 1 16.40 -0.25 -31.46
N GLU A 2 15.28 -0.73 -30.96
CA GLU A 2 14.08 0.10 -30.89
C GLU A 2 14.42 1.37 -30.12
N ASN A 3 13.98 2.52 -30.62
CA ASN A 3 14.16 3.80 -29.95
C ASN A 3 13.16 3.83 -28.79
N ILE A 4 13.58 3.31 -27.63
CA ILE A 4 12.77 3.29 -26.42
C ILE A 4 12.61 4.74 -25.96
N ASP A 5 11.38 5.25 -25.93
CA ASP A 5 11.06 6.55 -25.35
C ASP A 5 11.10 6.44 -23.81
N PRO A 6 12.11 7.02 -23.13
CA PRO A 6 12.26 6.87 -21.69
C PRO A 6 11.09 7.47 -20.90
N ILE A 7 10.44 8.51 -21.43
CA ILE A 7 9.30 9.13 -20.78
C ILE A 7 8.10 8.18 -20.81
N TYR A 8 7.85 7.56 -21.96
CA TYR A 8 6.75 6.60 -22.11
C TYR A 8 6.94 5.38 -21.19
N GLU A 9 8.13 4.82 -21.15
CA GLU A 9 8.44 3.67 -20.28
C GLU A 9 8.31 3.99 -18.80
N ILE A 10 8.86 5.12 -18.33
CA ILE A 10 8.75 5.53 -16.92
C ILE A 10 7.29 5.75 -16.54
N LYS A 11 6.49 6.38 -17.42
CA LYS A 11 5.07 6.58 -17.16
C LYS A 11 4.33 5.26 -17.02
N THR A 12 4.41 4.41 -18.04
CA THR A 12 3.59 3.20 -18.14
C THR A 12 4.00 2.08 -17.19
N ARG A 13 5.31 1.95 -16.90
CA ARG A 13 5.86 0.86 -16.06
C ARG A 13 6.11 1.25 -14.62
N ALA A 14 6.11 2.54 -14.27
CA ALA A 14 6.36 2.98 -12.91
C ALA A 14 5.31 3.95 -12.36
N ILE A 15 5.03 5.06 -13.04
CA ILE A 15 4.09 6.07 -12.54
C ILE A 15 2.65 5.54 -12.52
N ASP A 16 2.12 5.07 -13.65
CA ASP A 16 0.73 4.61 -13.73
C ASP A 16 0.45 3.42 -12.79
N PRO A 17 1.33 2.40 -12.67
CA PRO A 17 1.14 1.34 -11.67
C PRO A 17 1.21 1.85 -10.23
N TRP A 18 2.08 2.82 -9.94
CA TRP A 18 2.13 3.45 -8.61
C TRP A 18 0.82 4.16 -8.29
N GLU A 19 0.27 4.92 -9.24
CA GLU A 19 -1.00 5.65 -9.06
C GLU A 19 -2.19 4.70 -8.91
N ARG A 20 -2.23 3.61 -9.68
CA ARG A 20 -3.26 2.57 -9.54
C ARG A 20 -3.19 1.88 -8.17
N LEU A 21 -1.99 1.53 -7.71
CA LEU A 21 -1.80 0.93 -6.39
C LEU A 21 -2.20 1.90 -5.27
N ASN A 22 -1.80 3.17 -5.38
CA ASN A 22 -2.16 4.22 -4.44
C ASN A 22 -3.68 4.42 -4.35
N LEU A 23 -4.38 4.41 -5.49
CA LEU A 23 -5.84 4.45 -5.52
C LEU A 23 -6.47 3.21 -4.89
N ALA A 24 -6.01 2.01 -5.24
CA ALA A 24 -6.54 0.75 -4.70
C ALA A 24 -6.41 0.69 -3.16
N LEU A 25 -5.33 1.25 -2.62
CA LEU A 25 -5.10 1.34 -1.17
C LEU A 25 -6.05 2.33 -0.46
N THR A 26 -6.81 3.16 -1.17
CA THR A 26 -7.89 3.97 -0.59
C THR A 26 -9.21 3.21 -0.42
N GLU A 27 -9.30 1.99 -0.95
CA GLU A 27 -10.46 1.13 -0.71
C GLU A 27 -10.42 0.64 0.74
N GLN A 28 -11.55 0.79 1.44
CA GLN A 28 -11.72 0.42 2.85
C GLN A 28 -11.87 -1.10 3.01
N ARG A 29 -10.86 -1.84 2.54
CA ARG A 29 -10.77 -3.29 2.57
C ARG A 29 -9.80 -3.75 3.63
N ALA A 30 -10.07 -4.88 4.24
CA ALA A 30 -9.13 -5.54 5.12
C ALA A 30 -8.15 -6.39 4.28
N LEU A 31 -6.87 -6.01 4.30
CA LEU A 31 -5.85 -6.64 3.47
C LEU A 31 -5.01 -7.65 4.25
N GLU A 32 -4.88 -8.87 3.71
CA GLU A 32 -3.92 -9.87 4.18
C GLU A 32 -2.64 -9.77 3.32
N ALA A 33 -1.55 -9.19 3.83
CA ALA A 33 -0.34 -8.90 3.04
C ALA A 33 0.21 -10.09 2.24
N SER A 34 0.15 -11.31 2.80
CA SER A 34 0.68 -12.51 2.14
C SER A 34 -0.14 -12.95 0.92
N LYS A 35 -1.38 -12.44 0.78
CA LYS A 35 -2.34 -12.88 -0.23
C LYS A 35 -3.09 -11.76 -0.95
N SER A 36 -2.94 -10.53 -0.51
CA SER A 36 -3.56 -9.37 -1.15
C SER A 36 -2.89 -9.09 -2.48
N ASP A 37 -3.69 -8.69 -3.46
CA ASP A 37 -3.20 -8.37 -4.79
C ASP A 37 -2.37 -7.08 -4.77
N GLU A 38 -2.62 -6.19 -3.82
CA GLU A 38 -1.88 -4.95 -3.58
C GLU A 38 -0.43 -5.24 -3.16
N ALA A 39 -0.19 -6.20 -2.25
CA ALA A 39 1.17 -6.57 -1.86
C ALA A 39 1.94 -7.24 -3.01
N ARG A 40 1.26 -8.05 -3.83
CA ARG A 40 1.86 -8.59 -5.07
C ARG A 40 2.17 -7.48 -6.07
N GLU A 41 1.27 -6.53 -6.22
CA GLU A 41 1.44 -5.38 -7.11
C GLU A 41 2.60 -4.49 -6.66
N ALA A 42 2.75 -4.25 -5.36
CA ALA A 42 3.92 -3.59 -4.80
C ALA A 42 5.24 -4.32 -5.16
N GLY A 43 5.27 -5.65 -4.99
CA GLY A 43 6.42 -6.46 -5.39
C GLY A 43 6.73 -6.40 -6.89
N ARG A 44 5.69 -6.38 -7.75
CA ARG A 44 5.83 -6.21 -9.21
C ARG A 44 6.32 -4.81 -9.58
N LEU A 45 5.77 -3.77 -8.96
CA LEU A 45 6.17 -2.39 -9.19
C LEU A 45 7.64 -2.16 -8.80
N ALA A 46 8.07 -2.70 -7.65
CA ALA A 46 9.48 -2.64 -7.24
C ALA A 46 10.41 -3.29 -8.27
N ALA A 47 10.04 -4.47 -8.77
CA ALA A 47 10.80 -5.16 -9.82
C ALA A 47 10.81 -4.38 -11.14
N ALA A 48 9.69 -3.76 -11.52
CA ALA A 48 9.57 -2.96 -12.73
C ALA A 48 10.43 -1.68 -12.68
N ILE A 49 10.39 -0.93 -11.57
CA ILE A 49 11.22 0.27 -11.34
C ILE A 49 12.71 -0.09 -11.40
N ARG A 50 13.10 -1.20 -10.76
CA ARG A 50 14.49 -1.67 -10.85
C ARG A 50 14.87 -2.07 -12.27
N GLY A 51 14.00 -2.79 -12.96
CA GLY A 51 14.22 -3.18 -14.35
C GLY A 51 14.41 -1.98 -15.29
N LEU A 52 13.64 -0.91 -15.09
CA LEU A 52 13.82 0.34 -15.84
C LEU A 52 15.22 0.93 -15.68
N ALA A 53 15.80 0.91 -14.48
CA ALA A 53 17.18 1.38 -14.30
C ALA A 53 18.19 0.52 -15.08
N GLU A 54 18.00 -0.81 -15.07
CA GLU A 54 18.83 -1.74 -15.82
C GLU A 54 18.69 -1.51 -17.35
N ASP A 55 17.45 -1.32 -17.83
CA ASP A 55 17.12 -1.06 -19.24
C ASP A 55 17.77 0.25 -19.74
N PHE A 56 17.86 1.28 -18.89
CA PHE A 56 18.52 2.55 -19.21
C PHE A 56 20.01 2.59 -18.86
N GLY A 57 20.61 1.46 -18.46
CA GLY A 57 22.04 1.34 -18.21
C GLY A 57 22.53 2.09 -16.96
N LEU A 58 21.67 2.34 -15.98
CA LEU A 58 22.04 2.96 -14.71
C LEU A 58 22.65 1.94 -13.75
N ASP A 59 23.74 2.31 -13.09
CA ASP A 59 24.40 1.43 -12.11
C ASP A 59 23.62 1.38 -10.78
N ALA A 60 23.19 0.18 -10.41
CA ALA A 60 22.38 -0.04 -9.21
C ALA A 60 23.11 0.33 -7.90
N ARG A 61 24.45 0.21 -7.85
CA ARG A 61 25.22 0.56 -6.64
C ARG A 61 25.30 2.06 -6.47
N ASP A 62 25.45 2.80 -7.56
CA ASP A 62 25.49 4.26 -7.52
C ASP A 62 24.12 4.86 -7.19
N LEU A 63 23.03 4.26 -7.69
CA LEU A 63 21.68 4.62 -7.27
C LEU A 63 21.47 4.38 -5.78
N ALA A 64 21.86 3.21 -5.25
CA ALA A 64 21.73 2.88 -3.83
C ALA A 64 22.53 3.80 -2.90
N LYS A 65 23.73 4.23 -3.31
CA LYS A 65 24.51 5.24 -2.55
C LYS A 65 23.81 6.60 -2.48
N SER A 66 23.01 6.93 -3.50
CA SER A 66 22.35 8.23 -3.62
C SER A 66 20.94 8.28 -3.03
N SER A 67 20.33 7.14 -2.70
CA SER A 67 18.96 7.10 -2.19
C SER A 67 18.71 5.88 -1.32
N ALA A 68 18.24 6.13 -0.09
CA ALA A 68 17.74 5.09 0.80
C ALA A 68 16.47 4.44 0.21
N ASP A 69 15.60 5.23 -0.42
CA ASP A 69 14.37 4.75 -1.07
C ASP A 69 14.68 3.73 -2.16
N TRP A 70 15.69 4.00 -2.99
CA TRP A 70 16.18 3.03 -3.98
C TRP A 70 16.68 1.73 -3.33
N THR A 71 17.37 1.85 -2.19
CA THR A 71 17.88 0.69 -1.45
C THR A 71 16.73 -0.18 -0.93
N PHE A 72 15.72 0.43 -0.32
CA PHE A 72 14.54 -0.29 0.18
C PHE A 72 13.75 -0.94 -0.95
N LEU A 73 13.51 -0.20 -2.04
CA LEU A 73 12.81 -0.70 -3.21
C LEU A 73 13.55 -1.88 -3.86
N SER A 74 14.87 -1.77 -4.00
CA SER A 74 15.69 -2.86 -4.54
C SER A 74 15.61 -4.12 -3.67
N ALA A 75 15.61 -3.97 -2.34
CA ALA A 75 15.45 -5.09 -1.42
C ALA A 75 14.07 -5.76 -1.56
N VAL A 76 13.00 -4.99 -1.78
CA VAL A 76 11.67 -5.54 -2.09
C VAL A 76 11.67 -6.27 -3.43
N ALA A 77 12.31 -5.71 -4.46
CA ALA A 77 12.42 -6.35 -5.78
C ALA A 77 13.19 -7.68 -5.74
N ASP A 78 14.21 -7.79 -4.89
CA ASP A 78 14.90 -9.06 -4.67
C ASP A 78 14.03 -10.06 -3.90
N ALA A 79 13.34 -9.59 -2.85
CA ALA A 79 12.44 -10.44 -2.07
C ALA A 79 11.27 -10.99 -2.90
N SER A 80 10.74 -10.21 -3.86
CA SER A 80 9.62 -10.61 -4.71
C SER A 80 9.98 -11.67 -5.75
N LYS A 81 11.27 -11.81 -6.11
CA LYS A 81 11.78 -12.84 -7.04
C LYS A 81 11.95 -14.21 -6.39
N VAL A 82 12.20 -14.26 -5.09
CA VAL A 82 12.55 -15.52 -4.39
C VAL A 82 11.30 -16.17 -3.82
N ARG A 83 10.66 -17.03 -4.61
CA ARG A 83 9.49 -17.81 -4.15
C ARG A 83 9.84 -18.92 -3.15
N LEU A 84 11.10 -19.32 -3.00
CA LEU A 84 11.49 -20.56 -2.31
C LEU A 84 12.88 -20.45 -1.66
N LEU A 85 12.98 -20.91 -0.41
CA LEU A 85 14.17 -21.33 0.36
C LEU A 85 14.98 -20.25 1.14
N THR A 86 15.14 -20.55 2.43
CA THR A 86 16.05 -20.03 3.50
C THR A 86 15.61 -18.83 4.37
N SER A 87 15.72 -19.06 5.69
CA SER A 87 15.31 -18.29 6.90
C SER A 87 14.61 -16.94 6.73
N ALA A 88 13.34 -16.87 7.15
CA ALA A 88 12.50 -15.67 7.17
C ALA A 88 13.06 -14.51 8.02
N ALA A 89 13.88 -14.78 9.05
CA ALA A 89 14.30 -13.78 10.03
C ALA A 89 15.32 -12.73 9.54
N ARG A 90 15.80 -12.81 8.28
CA ARG A 90 16.81 -11.88 7.73
C ARG A 90 16.39 -11.23 6.41
N ARG A 91 15.16 -11.43 5.96
CA ARG A 91 14.69 -10.92 4.67
C ARG A 91 13.75 -9.76 4.86
N THR A 92 13.86 -8.80 3.95
CA THR A 92 12.85 -7.76 3.75
C THR A 92 11.52 -8.41 3.38
N THR A 93 10.46 -8.06 4.09
CA THR A 93 9.10 -8.52 3.81
C THR A 93 8.18 -7.34 3.54
N LEU A 94 7.02 -7.62 2.93
CA LEU A 94 5.93 -6.65 2.84
C LEU A 94 4.85 -7.04 3.84
N GLU A 95 4.40 -6.06 4.61
CA GLU A 95 3.23 -6.15 5.48
C GLU A 95 2.16 -5.16 5.02
N ALA A 96 0.90 -5.43 5.34
CA ALA A 96 -0.22 -4.57 5.01
C ALA A 96 -0.91 -4.19 6.32
N SER A 97 -1.39 -2.95 6.40
CA SER A 97 -2.10 -2.46 7.58
C SER A 97 -3.17 -1.46 7.16
N ALA A 98 -4.30 -1.48 7.86
CA ALA A 98 -5.38 -0.51 7.71
C ALA A 98 -5.17 0.66 8.68
N HIS A 99 -5.16 1.88 8.17
CA HIS A 99 -4.83 3.08 8.94
C HIS A 99 -6.10 3.91 9.16
N PHE A 100 -6.30 4.32 10.41
CA PHE A 100 -7.47 5.07 10.84
C PHE A 100 -7.06 6.35 11.56
N GLU A 101 -7.84 7.40 11.35
CA GLU A 101 -7.79 8.61 12.14
C GLU A 101 -8.83 8.52 13.26
N ALA A 102 -8.41 8.74 14.50
CA ALA A 102 -9.28 8.87 15.65
C ALA A 102 -9.73 10.33 15.79
N GLY A 103 -11.04 10.54 15.73
CA GLY A 103 -11.70 11.82 16.01
C GLY A 103 -11.95 12.02 17.50
N ASP A 104 -12.32 13.23 17.89
CA ASP A 104 -12.52 13.61 19.30
C ASP A 104 -13.72 12.92 19.98
N ASN A 105 -14.67 12.42 19.18
CA ASN A 105 -15.89 11.78 19.67
C ASN A 105 -15.80 10.24 19.69
N ALA A 106 -14.61 9.67 19.82
CA ALA A 106 -14.38 8.21 19.70
C ALA A 106 -14.89 7.61 18.37
N HIS A 107 -14.89 8.43 17.32
CA HIS A 107 -15.18 7.99 15.95
C HIS A 107 -13.87 7.77 15.20
N TYR A 108 -13.91 6.92 14.18
CA TYR A 108 -12.78 6.54 13.37
C TYR A 108 -13.06 6.83 11.90
N ARG A 109 -12.09 7.42 11.22
CA ARG A 109 -12.12 7.65 9.77
C ARG A 109 -11.05 6.79 9.13
N PHE A 110 -11.42 6.02 8.11
CA PHE A 110 -10.45 5.28 7.33
C PHE A 110 -9.55 6.25 6.55
N ILE A 111 -8.24 6.12 6.71
CA ILE A 111 -7.25 6.93 5.99
C ILE A 111 -6.85 6.20 4.73
N ASN A 112 -6.24 5.03 4.85
CA ASN A 112 -5.87 4.17 3.73
C ASN A 112 -5.37 2.84 4.27
N ASN A 113 -5.24 1.88 3.38
CA ASN A 113 -4.35 0.76 3.59
C ASN A 113 -2.92 1.20 3.26
N ARG A 114 -1.94 0.66 3.98
CA ARG A 114 -0.53 0.89 3.69
C ARG A 114 0.22 -0.42 3.59
N ILE A 115 1.12 -0.45 2.62
CA ILE A 115 2.09 -1.53 2.47
C ILE A 115 3.39 -1.06 3.11
N MET A 116 3.85 -1.80 4.11
CA MET A 116 5.06 -1.52 4.85
C MET A 116 6.17 -2.47 4.39
N ILE A 117 7.32 -1.92 4.03
CA ILE A 117 8.57 -2.64 3.87
C ILE A 117 9.15 -2.87 5.26
N VAL A 118 9.16 -4.12 5.72
CA VAL A 118 9.79 -4.50 7.00
C VAL A 118 11.24 -4.87 6.70
N HIS A 119 12.14 -3.93 6.96
CA HIS A 119 13.58 -4.11 6.73
C HIS A 119 14.28 -4.50 8.04
N PRO A 120 15.10 -5.57 8.07
CA PRO A 120 15.64 -6.13 9.31
C PRO A 120 16.52 -5.17 10.12
N THR A 121 17.13 -4.16 9.48
CA THR A 121 18.05 -3.21 10.13
C THR A 121 17.57 -1.75 10.11
N ALA A 122 16.61 -1.42 9.25
CA ALA A 122 16.16 -0.04 9.04
C ALA A 122 14.74 0.21 9.59
N GLY A 123 14.08 -0.84 10.07
CA GLY A 123 12.70 -0.77 10.53
C GLY A 123 11.70 -0.76 9.39
N ASN A 124 10.53 -0.19 9.67
CA ASN A 124 9.39 -0.22 8.75
C ASN A 124 9.37 1.05 7.91
N VAL A 125 9.34 0.89 6.59
CA VAL A 125 9.29 1.99 5.61
C VAL A 125 7.99 1.88 4.82
N GLU A 126 7.31 2.98 4.56
CA GLU A 126 6.09 2.96 3.74
C GLU A 126 6.46 2.78 2.26
N PHE A 127 5.85 1.78 1.63
CA PHE A 127 6.25 1.33 0.29
C PHE A 127 5.98 2.38 -0.79
N LEU A 128 4.81 3.03 -0.80
CA LEU A 128 4.49 4.01 -1.84
C LEU A 128 5.44 5.21 -1.78
N ALA A 129 5.82 5.67 -0.59
CA ALA A 129 6.79 6.74 -0.40
C ALA A 129 8.18 6.35 -0.93
N ALA A 130 8.66 5.16 -0.58
CA ALA A 130 9.94 4.66 -1.10
C ALA A 130 9.90 4.45 -2.62
N ALA A 131 8.80 3.93 -3.16
CA ALA A 131 8.64 3.77 -4.60
C ALA A 131 8.62 5.10 -5.33
N ALA A 132 7.89 6.09 -4.80
CA ALA A 132 7.87 7.45 -5.33
C ALA A 132 9.27 8.09 -5.33
N GLY A 133 10.01 7.99 -4.22
CA GLY A 133 11.38 8.49 -4.12
C GLY A 133 12.33 7.83 -5.13
N ALA A 134 12.21 6.50 -5.32
CA ALA A 134 12.98 5.77 -6.32
C ALA A 134 12.64 6.19 -7.77
N ILE A 135 11.36 6.41 -8.09
CA ILE A 135 10.94 6.89 -9.42
C ILE A 135 11.46 8.31 -9.68
N LEU A 136 11.32 9.21 -8.72
CA LEU A 136 11.82 10.59 -8.83
C LEU A 136 13.35 10.61 -9.02
N LEU A 137 14.07 9.72 -8.35
CA LEU A 137 15.50 9.52 -8.57
C LEU A 137 15.78 9.12 -10.02
N LEU A 138 15.04 8.16 -10.60
CA LEU A 138 15.24 7.77 -12.01
C LEU A 138 14.96 8.92 -12.97
N ILE A 139 13.84 9.63 -12.79
CA ILE A 139 13.49 10.81 -13.59
C ILE A 139 14.64 11.82 -13.57
N SER A 140 15.18 12.11 -12.38
CA SER A 140 16.31 13.02 -12.20
C SER A 140 17.59 12.52 -12.87
N ARG A 141 17.96 11.25 -12.68
CA ARG A 141 19.18 10.65 -13.24
C ARG A 141 19.18 10.58 -14.76
N LEU A 142 18.02 10.41 -15.35
CA LEU A 142 17.82 10.38 -16.79
C LEU A 142 17.60 11.78 -17.39
N GLY A 143 17.50 12.82 -16.56
CA GLY A 143 17.27 14.20 -17.02
C GLY A 143 15.92 14.40 -17.71
N LEU A 144 14.90 13.64 -17.31
CA LEU A 144 13.59 13.66 -17.96
C LEU A 144 12.73 14.82 -17.46
N ALA A 145 12.08 15.52 -18.39
CA ALA A 145 11.13 16.58 -18.08
C ALA A 145 9.73 15.99 -17.81
N ILE A 146 9.59 15.28 -16.69
CA ILE A 146 8.30 14.74 -16.23
C ILE A 146 7.84 15.54 -15.02
N ASP A 147 6.72 16.25 -15.16
CA ASP A 147 6.06 16.95 -14.06
C ASP A 147 5.14 15.96 -13.32
N TRP A 148 5.72 15.22 -12.38
CA TRP A 148 4.99 14.26 -11.55
C TRP A 148 5.30 14.53 -10.07
N THR A 149 4.25 14.86 -9.32
CA THR A 149 4.33 15.12 -7.88
C THR A 149 3.52 14.05 -7.14
N PRO A 150 4.17 12.98 -6.65
CA PRO A 150 3.46 11.87 -6.03
C PRO A 150 2.76 12.32 -4.74
N LYS A 151 1.48 12.00 -4.63
CA LYS A 151 0.66 12.26 -3.43
C LYS A 151 -0.03 10.98 -3.01
N ILE A 152 0.29 10.49 -1.81
CA ILE A 152 -0.42 9.35 -1.22
C ILE A 152 -1.85 9.78 -0.93
N LEU A 153 -2.82 9.00 -1.43
CA LEU A 153 -4.23 9.32 -1.30
C LEU A 153 -4.78 8.84 0.04
N GLU A 154 -5.84 9.51 0.46
CA GLU A 154 -6.67 9.09 1.59
C GLU A 154 -8.05 8.67 1.06
N GLY A 155 -8.66 7.72 1.76
CA GLY A 155 -10.01 7.25 1.56
C GLY A 155 -11.07 8.27 2.02
N PRO A 156 -12.32 7.82 2.13
CA PRO A 156 -13.45 8.71 2.41
C PRO A 156 -13.24 9.54 3.68
N ALA A 157 -13.64 10.82 3.61
CA ALA A 157 -13.47 11.75 4.73
C ALA A 157 -14.40 11.50 5.94
N GLU A 158 -15.17 10.40 5.91
CA GLU A 158 -16.25 10.14 6.85
C GLU A 158 -15.76 9.47 8.13
N PHE A 159 -16.17 10.02 9.26
CA PHE A 159 -15.98 9.42 10.57
C PHE A 159 -17.16 8.51 10.92
N ARG A 160 -16.86 7.30 11.38
CA ARG A 160 -17.82 6.28 11.79
C ARG A 160 -17.62 5.93 13.26
N PRO A 161 -18.66 5.50 13.99
CA PRO A 161 -18.54 5.14 15.40
C PRO A 161 -17.68 3.88 15.63
N MET A 162 -17.42 3.11 14.56
CA MET A 162 -16.63 1.87 14.60
C MET A 162 -15.56 1.89 13.50
N VAL A 163 -14.51 1.10 13.71
CA VAL A 163 -13.50 0.81 12.69
C VAL A 163 -14.13 -0.15 11.70
N GLN A 164 -14.45 0.34 10.50
CA GLN A 164 -15.10 -0.47 9.48
C GLN A 164 -14.10 -0.92 8.42
N LEU A 165 -14.15 -2.18 8.02
CA LEU A 165 -13.42 -2.69 6.86
C LEU A 165 -14.28 -3.72 6.13
N ASP A 166 -14.22 -3.73 4.80
CA ASP A 166 -14.75 -4.81 3.97
C ASP A 166 -13.75 -5.98 4.00
N ALA A 167 -14.16 -7.11 4.57
CA ALA A 167 -13.34 -8.31 4.67
C ALA A 167 -13.53 -9.26 3.48
N GLY A 168 -14.36 -8.89 2.50
CA GLY A 168 -14.69 -9.75 1.38
C GLY A 168 -15.43 -11.02 1.85
N PRO A 169 -15.39 -12.11 1.06
CA PRO A 169 -16.24 -13.28 1.30
C PRO A 169 -15.84 -14.17 2.48
N ASP A 170 -14.65 -13.99 3.06
CA ASP A 170 -14.13 -14.81 4.17
C ASP A 170 -13.58 -13.94 5.33
N PRO A 171 -14.46 -13.37 6.17
CA PRO A 171 -14.07 -12.42 7.21
C PRO A 171 -13.24 -13.03 8.35
N ASN A 172 -13.43 -14.31 8.66
CA ASN A 172 -12.76 -14.96 9.79
C ASN A 172 -11.25 -15.06 9.59
N ARG A 173 -10.83 -15.35 8.36
CA ARG A 173 -9.41 -15.50 8.04
C ARG A 173 -8.67 -14.16 8.01
N VAL A 174 -9.37 -13.10 7.63
CA VAL A 174 -8.83 -11.73 7.59
C VAL A 174 -8.52 -11.24 9.01
N LEU A 175 -9.37 -11.57 9.99
CA LEU A 175 -9.26 -11.10 11.36
C LEU A 175 -7.93 -11.47 12.04
N GLU A 176 -7.42 -12.69 11.81
CA GLU A 176 -6.21 -13.20 12.47
C GLU A 176 -4.91 -12.47 12.05
N MET A 177 -4.92 -11.84 10.88
CA MET A 177 -3.73 -11.22 10.28
C MET A 177 -3.87 -9.72 10.02
N LEU A 178 -5.03 -9.15 10.34
CA LEU A 178 -5.30 -7.73 10.15
C LEU A 178 -4.49 -6.88 11.13
N GLN A 179 -3.63 -6.03 10.58
CA GLN A 179 -2.98 -4.98 11.36
C GLN A 179 -3.78 -3.67 11.24
N VAL A 180 -4.31 -3.18 12.35
CA VAL A 180 -4.99 -1.87 12.42
C VAL A 180 -4.06 -0.88 13.12
N ARG A 181 -3.88 0.31 12.54
CA ARG A 181 -3.08 1.39 13.12
C ARG A 181 -3.91 2.66 13.24
N PHE A 182 -3.74 3.37 14.35
CA PHE A 182 -4.48 4.58 14.64
C PHE A 182 -3.57 5.80 14.67
N TYR A 183 -4.15 6.92 14.25
CA TYR A 183 -3.51 8.22 14.16
C TYR A 183 -4.45 9.29 14.65
N LYS A 184 -3.92 10.44 15.03
CA LYS A 184 -4.69 11.65 15.30
C LYS A 184 -4.02 12.81 14.58
N ARG A 185 -4.83 13.66 13.94
CA ARG A 185 -4.30 14.90 13.35
C ARG A 185 -3.94 15.90 14.46
N ASN A 186 -2.75 16.49 14.35
CA ASN A 186 -2.37 17.63 15.17
C ASN A 186 -2.95 18.93 14.59
N ALA A 187 -2.69 20.07 15.25
CA ALA A 187 -3.18 21.38 14.83
C ALA A 187 -2.67 21.80 13.43
N ASP A 188 -1.52 21.29 13.02
CA ASP A 188 -0.91 21.56 11.72
C ASP A 188 -1.44 20.63 10.61
N GLY A 189 -2.36 19.71 10.96
CA GLY A 189 -2.96 18.73 10.05
C GLY A 189 -2.14 17.46 9.84
N GLU A 190 -1.02 17.29 10.53
CA GLU A 190 -0.16 16.10 10.43
C GLU A 190 -0.69 14.94 11.26
N LEU A 191 -0.55 13.72 10.75
CA LEU A 191 -0.98 12.49 11.42
C LEU A 191 0.11 12.00 12.38
N ALA A 192 -0.17 12.05 13.69
CA ALA A 192 0.66 11.44 14.71
C ALA A 192 0.09 10.09 15.14
N THR A 193 0.95 9.11 15.46
CA THR A 193 0.51 7.82 15.99
C THR A 193 -0.30 8.02 17.26
N PHE A 194 -1.42 7.31 17.35
CA PHE A 194 -2.34 7.36 18.47
C PHE A 194 -2.71 5.93 18.88
N GLN A 195 -2.93 5.71 20.17
CA GLN A 195 -3.44 4.44 20.68
C GLN A 195 -4.80 4.71 21.34
N PRO A 196 -5.93 4.33 20.70
CA PRO A 196 -7.23 4.46 21.35
C PRO A 196 -7.31 3.54 22.57
N GLY A 197 -8.11 3.94 23.56
CA GLY A 197 -8.39 3.11 24.74
C GLY A 197 -9.20 1.86 24.36
N ASP A 198 -10.48 2.05 24.08
CA ASP A 198 -11.36 1.00 23.56
C ASP A 198 -11.81 1.33 22.13
N TRP A 199 -11.82 0.32 21.26
CA TRP A 199 -12.32 0.43 19.90
C TRP A 199 -12.98 -0.87 19.46
N GLN A 200 -13.91 -0.76 18.51
CA GLN A 200 -14.64 -1.90 17.96
C GLN A 200 -14.37 -2.01 16.47
N LEU A 201 -14.11 -3.24 16.01
CA LEU A 201 -13.94 -3.58 14.61
C LEU A 201 -15.25 -4.16 14.07
N ASP A 202 -15.72 -3.59 12.97
CA ASP A 202 -16.84 -4.08 12.18
C ASP A 202 -16.30 -4.56 10.82
N LEU A 203 -16.21 -5.88 10.66
CA LEU A 203 -15.84 -6.52 9.40
C LEU A 203 -17.12 -6.76 8.59
N THR A 204 -17.30 -5.95 7.56
CA THR A 204 -18.45 -6.08 6.67
C THR A 204 -18.10 -7.04 5.53
N THR A 205 -19.10 -7.77 5.05
CA THR A 205 -19.04 -8.54 3.81
C THR A 205 -19.76 -7.73 2.74
N ALA A 206 -19.03 -7.05 1.86
CA ALA A 206 -19.67 -6.41 0.71
C ALA A 206 -20.29 -7.49 -0.20
N GLY A 207 -21.62 -7.62 -0.20
CA GLY A 207 -22.33 -8.48 -1.16
C GLY A 207 -23.62 -9.18 -0.71
N ILE A 208 -24.02 -9.12 0.56
CA ILE A 208 -25.37 -9.57 0.94
C ILE A 208 -26.26 -8.34 1.02
N VAL A 209 -26.89 -8.00 -0.11
CA VAL A 209 -28.19 -7.31 -0.07
C VAL A 209 -29.06 -8.18 0.82
N SER A 210 -29.52 -7.64 1.96
CA SER A 210 -30.58 -8.27 2.73
C SER A 210 -31.76 -8.46 1.78
N ALA A 211 -31.96 -9.68 1.29
CA ALA A 211 -33.23 -10.03 0.68
C ALA A 211 -34.24 -9.97 1.81
N ASP A 212 -35.08 -8.93 1.76
CA ASP A 212 -36.32 -8.86 2.51
C ASP A 212 -37.11 -10.13 2.20
N VAL A 213 -37.09 -11.11 3.11
CA VAL A 213 -38.11 -12.17 3.10
C VAL A 213 -39.31 -11.57 3.82
N SER A 214 -40.00 -10.67 3.12
CA SER A 214 -41.37 -10.34 3.48
C SER A 214 -42.22 -11.58 3.22
N ASP A 215 -42.61 -12.19 4.33
CA ASP A 215 -43.53 -13.32 4.50
C ASP A 215 -44.83 -13.07 3.73
N GLU A 216 -44.88 -13.43 2.44
CA GLU A 216 -46.15 -13.65 1.74
C GLU A 216 -46.74 -15.00 2.17
N ARG A 217 -47.25 -15.03 3.41
CA ARG A 217 -48.41 -15.86 3.69
C ARG A 217 -49.56 -15.33 2.84
N ARG A 218 -49.87 -16.01 1.74
CA ARG A 218 -51.21 -16.00 1.14
C ARG A 218 -51.41 -17.20 0.22
N LYS A 219 -52.30 -18.08 0.69
CA LYS A 219 -53.31 -18.84 -0.07
C LYS A 219 -52.77 -20.01 -0.91
N ASP A 220 -53.27 -21.23 -0.79
CA ASP A 220 -54.50 -21.80 -0.19
C ASP A 220 -54.20 -23.19 0.41
#